data_AF-A0A8S9I3I4-F1
#
_entry.id   AF-A0A8S9I3I4-F1
#
_cell.length_a   1.000
_cell.length_b   1.000
_cell.length_c   1.000
_cell.angle_alpha   90.00
_cell.angle_beta   90.00
_cell.angle_gamma   90.00
#
_symmetry.space_group_name_H-M   'P 1'
#
loop_
_entity.id
_entity.type
_entity.pdbx_description
1 polymer ?
#
loop_
_entity_poly.entity_id
_entity_poly.type
_entity_poly.pdbx_seq_one_letter_code
_entity_poly.pdbx_strand_id
1 'polypeptide(L)'
;MSGKNDAAMTAKIHVWWDMKDCSVPEGIDALRVRPSIEGGFKEQGYSGPVSIAAYGDHKQTPEHLLRALSSTGVAVVHIRSESTCAVMYLDMVKWREDNPPPATMI
;
A
#
# COMPACT_ATOMS: atom_id res chain seq x y z
N MET A 1 19.08 -20.97 -11.09
CA MET A 1 18.37 -20.30 -9.97
C MET A 1 17.81 -18.90 -10.31
N SER A 2 17.92 -18.41 -11.56
CA SER A 2 17.49 -17.04 -11.95
C SER A 2 15.98 -16.82 -12.02
N GLY A 3 15.20 -17.77 -12.55
CA GLY A 3 13.80 -17.51 -12.94
C GLY A 3 12.77 -17.32 -11.81
N LYS A 4 13.13 -17.56 -10.54
CA LYS A 4 12.21 -17.34 -9.39
C LYS A 4 12.12 -15.86 -8.99
N ASN A 5 13.22 -15.12 -9.10
CA ASN A 5 13.23 -13.70 -8.78
C ASN A 5 12.51 -12.90 -9.88
N ASP A 6 12.73 -13.23 -11.15
CA ASP A 6 12.10 -12.54 -12.29
C ASP A 6 10.56 -12.61 -12.26
N ALA A 7 10.01 -13.76 -11.85
CA ALA A 7 8.58 -13.94 -11.67
C ALA A 7 8.01 -13.09 -10.53
N ALA A 8 8.74 -12.93 -9.42
CA ALA A 8 8.34 -12.07 -8.30
C ALA A 8 8.47 -10.57 -8.65
N MET A 9 9.48 -10.19 -9.43
CA MET A 9 9.69 -8.80 -9.86
C MET A 9 8.58 -8.29 -10.79
N THR A 10 7.94 -9.18 -11.55
CA THR A 10 6.86 -8.85 -12.49
C THR A 10 5.46 -9.17 -11.92
N ALA A 11 5.39 -9.78 -10.73
CA ALA A 11 4.14 -10.15 -10.08
C ALA A 11 3.36 -8.95 -9.57
N LYS A 12 2.05 -9.15 -9.38
CA LYS A 12 1.18 -8.18 -8.72
C LYS A 12 1.69 -7.87 -7.32
N ILE A 13 1.73 -6.57 -7.00
CA ILE A 13 2.17 -6.04 -5.72
C ILE A 13 0.96 -5.42 -5.02
N HIS A 14 0.76 -5.77 -3.75
CA HIS A 14 -0.20 -5.08 -2.92
C HIS A 14 0.49 -4.54 -1.67
N VAL A 15 0.23 -3.27 -1.37
CA VAL A 15 0.81 -2.54 -0.25
C VAL A 15 -0.29 -2.28 0.78
N TRP A 16 -0.11 -2.78 2.00
CA TRP A 16 -0.95 -2.43 3.14
C TRP A 16 -0.22 -1.40 4.00
N TRP A 17 -0.62 -0.16 3.85
CA TRP A 17 0.03 0.96 4.52
C TRP A 17 -0.71 1.35 5.80
N ASP A 18 -0.09 1.11 6.95
CA ASP A 18 -0.57 1.61 8.24
C ASP A 18 -0.27 3.12 8.37
N MET A 19 -1.29 3.97 8.21
CA MET A 19 -1.11 5.43 8.29
C MET A 19 -0.93 5.94 9.73
N LYS A 20 -1.23 5.11 10.75
CA LYS A 20 -1.03 5.49 12.15
C LYS A 20 0.44 5.44 12.51
N ASP A 21 1.11 4.34 12.15
CA ASP A 21 2.52 4.12 12.46
C ASP A 21 3.46 4.65 11.35
N CYS A 22 2.96 4.80 10.12
CA CYS A 22 3.69 5.35 8.98
C CYS A 22 2.96 6.55 8.36
N SER A 23 2.60 7.56 9.16
CA SER A 23 1.92 8.76 8.67
C SER A 23 2.72 9.51 7.59
N VAL A 24 2.04 10.25 6.70
CA VAL A 24 2.70 11.20 5.79
C VAL A 24 3.44 12.26 6.63
N PRO A 25 4.76 12.45 6.46
CA PRO A 25 5.49 13.47 7.21
C PRO A 25 4.98 14.88 6.90
N GLU A 26 5.10 15.78 7.87
CA GLU A 26 4.71 17.18 7.69
C GLU A 26 5.50 17.84 6.55
N GLY A 27 4.82 18.67 5.75
CA GLY A 27 5.42 19.34 4.61
C GLY A 27 5.63 18.48 3.36
N ILE A 28 5.33 17.18 3.42
CA ILE A 28 5.33 16.30 2.25
C ILE A 28 3.99 16.36 1.54
N ASP A 29 4.04 16.60 0.23
CA ASP A 29 2.86 16.51 -0.63
C ASP A 29 2.39 15.05 -0.74
N ALA A 30 1.20 14.76 -0.20
CA ALA A 30 0.59 13.44 -0.24
C ALA A 30 0.39 12.91 -1.66
N LEU A 31 0.29 13.77 -2.68
CA LEU A 31 0.24 13.36 -4.09
C LEU A 31 1.51 12.63 -4.53
N ARG A 32 2.64 12.82 -3.83
CA ARG A 32 3.91 12.17 -4.14
C ARG A 32 4.07 10.79 -3.52
N VAL A 33 3.24 10.41 -2.56
CA VAL A 33 3.39 9.13 -1.84
C VAL A 33 3.35 7.94 -2.80
N ARG A 34 2.30 7.83 -3.63
CA ARG A 34 2.20 6.73 -4.61
C ARG A 34 3.36 6.72 -5.61
N PRO A 35 3.67 7.83 -6.32
CA PRO A 35 4.83 7.89 -7.22
C PRO A 35 6.15 7.51 -6.55
N SER A 36 6.36 7.89 -5.28
CA SER A 36 7.56 7.53 -4.52
C SER A 36 7.62 6.03 -4.21
N ILE A 37 6.51 5.42 -3.80
CA ILE A 37 6.43 3.97 -3.55
C ILE A 37 6.71 3.19 -4.85
N GLU A 38 6.05 3.57 -5.95
CA GLU A 38 6.24 2.94 -7.25
C GLU A 38 7.67 3.14 -7.79
N GLY A 39 8.25 4.31 -7.58
CA GLY A 39 9.65 4.60 -7.90
C GLY A 39 10.61 3.69 -7.13
N GLY A 40 10.41 3.53 -5.82
CA GLY A 40 11.23 2.65 -4.98
C GLY A 40 11.12 1.17 -5.36
N PHE A 41 9.95 0.71 -5.81
CA PHE A 41 9.78 -0.62 -6.38
C PHE A 41 10.56 -0.76 -7.69
N LYS A 42 10.44 0.22 -8.59
CA LYS A 42 11.15 0.20 -9.87
C LYS A 42 12.67 0.19 -9.71
N GLU A 43 13.20 0.96 -8.76
CA GLU A 43 14.64 0.98 -8.44
C GLU A 43 15.15 -0.38 -7.94
N GLN A 44 14.30 -1.14 -7.24
CA GLN A 44 14.60 -2.50 -6.81
C GLN A 44 14.41 -3.54 -7.92
N GLY A 45 13.89 -3.15 -9.09
CA GLY A 45 13.66 -4.01 -10.26
C GLY A 45 12.22 -4.52 -10.39
N TYR A 46 11.30 -4.10 -9.52
CA TYR A 46 9.91 -4.50 -9.60
C TYR A 46 9.20 -3.69 -10.69
N SER A 47 8.40 -4.38 -11.49
CA SER A 47 7.68 -3.82 -12.64
C SER A 47 6.22 -4.30 -12.71
N GLY A 48 5.79 -5.14 -11.77
CA GLY A 48 4.41 -5.60 -11.69
C GLY A 48 3.42 -4.51 -11.27
N PRO A 49 2.11 -4.76 -11.47
CA PRO A 49 1.07 -3.79 -11.13
C PRO A 49 0.99 -3.58 -9.61
N VAL A 50 0.94 -2.32 -9.18
CA VAL A 50 0.91 -1.91 -7.77
C VAL A 50 -0.50 -1.49 -7.36
N SER A 51 -0.99 -2.08 -6.27
CA SER A 51 -2.19 -1.63 -5.55
C SER A 51 -1.79 -1.18 -4.14
N ILE A 52 -2.35 -0.07 -3.67
CA ILE A 52 -2.01 0.49 -2.34
C ILE A 52 -3.31 0.73 -1.58
N ALA A 53 -3.41 0.15 -0.39
CA ALA A 53 -4.47 0.41 0.57
C ALA A 53 -3.88 1.09 1.82
N ALA A 54 -4.34 2.30 2.11
CA ALA A 54 -3.92 3.12 3.23
C ALA A 54 -4.96 3.05 4.35
N TYR A 55 -4.53 2.55 5.49
CA TYR A 55 -5.36 2.21 6.64
C TYR A 55 -5.21 3.29 7.71
N GLY A 56 -6.28 4.03 7.99
CA GLY A 56 -6.22 5.10 8.99
C GLY A 56 -7.57 5.57 9.52
N ASP A 57 -7.52 6.28 10.65
CA ASP A 57 -8.69 6.97 11.16
C ASP A 57 -8.90 8.28 10.38
N HIS A 58 -9.90 8.27 9.50
CA HIS A 58 -10.26 9.43 8.68
C HIS A 58 -10.66 10.65 9.51
N LYS A 59 -11.12 10.46 10.76
CA LYS A 59 -11.46 11.57 11.66
C LYS A 59 -10.23 12.23 12.26
N GLN A 60 -9.12 11.49 12.34
CA GLN A 60 -7.84 11.97 12.85
C GLN A 60 -6.87 12.35 11.72
N THR A 61 -7.23 12.06 10.47
CA THR A 61 -6.42 12.38 9.30
C THR A 61 -6.98 13.63 8.60
N PRO A 62 -6.15 14.66 8.34
CA PRO A 62 -6.58 15.82 7.58
C PRO A 62 -7.21 15.45 6.24
N GLU A 63 -8.39 16.02 5.96
CA GLU A 63 -9.18 15.65 4.78
C GLU A 63 -8.43 15.88 3.47
N HIS A 64 -7.63 16.95 3.37
CA HIS A 64 -6.84 17.24 2.18
C HIS A 64 -5.81 16.13 1.88
N LEU A 65 -5.25 15.47 2.91
CA LEU A 65 -4.36 14.32 2.74
C LEU A 65 -5.12 13.11 2.22
N LEU A 66 -6.29 12.79 2.81
CA LEU A 66 -7.14 11.69 2.34
C LEU A 66 -7.55 11.86 0.87
N ARG A 67 -7.95 13.08 0.50
CA ARG A 67 -8.31 13.41 -0.90
C ARG A 67 -7.10 13.30 -1.83
N ALA A 68 -5.94 13.81 -1.42
CA ALA A 68 -4.72 13.73 -2.22
C ALA A 68 -4.27 12.27 -2.43
N LEU A 69 -4.32 11.44 -1.40
CA LEU A 69 -4.02 10.00 -1.53
C LEU A 69 -5.02 9.33 -2.49
N SER A 70 -6.32 9.54 -2.26
CA SER A 70 -7.38 8.94 -3.08
C SER A 70 -7.30 9.36 -4.55
N SER A 71 -6.97 10.62 -4.84
CA SER A 71 -6.86 11.11 -6.23
C SER A 71 -5.71 10.47 -7.02
N THR A 72 -4.72 9.92 -6.33
CA THR A 72 -3.63 9.14 -6.97
C THR A 72 -3.98 7.66 -7.16
N GLY A 73 -5.14 7.21 -6.69
CA GLY A 73 -5.55 5.80 -6.76
C GLY A 73 -5.17 4.97 -5.53
N VAL A 74 -4.71 5.60 -4.44
CA VAL A 74 -4.56 4.92 -3.14
C VAL A 74 -5.94 4.71 -2.54
N ALA A 75 -6.28 3.46 -2.19
CA ALA A 75 -7.53 3.16 -1.50
C ALA A 75 -7.42 3.59 -0.02
N VAL A 76 -8.15 4.63 0.40
CA VAL A 76 -8.18 5.07 1.80
C VAL A 76 -9.26 4.32 2.58
N VAL A 77 -8.82 3.46 3.50
CA VAL A 77 -9.68 2.57 4.30
C VAL A 77 -9.87 3.16 5.69
N HIS A 78 -11.11 3.53 6.00
CA HIS A 78 -11.43 4.02 7.33
C HIS A 78 -11.40 2.90 8.35
N ILE A 79 -10.58 3.07 9.38
CA ILE A 79 -10.48 2.17 10.51
C ILE A 79 -10.32 2.96 11.81
N ARG A 80 -10.79 2.38 12.92
CA ARG A 80 -10.51 2.90 14.26
C ARG A 80 -9.13 2.40 14.69
N SER A 81 -8.34 3.24 15.35
CA SER A 81 -6.92 2.99 15.65
C SER A 81 -6.63 1.75 16.51
N GLU A 82 -7.62 1.23 17.23
CA GLU A 82 -7.54 -0.01 18.02
C GLU A 82 -7.75 -1.28 17.17
N SER A 83 -8.30 -1.14 15.96
CA SER A 83 -8.65 -2.26 15.08
C SER A 83 -7.78 -2.34 13.83
N THR A 84 -6.84 -1.42 13.64
CA THR A 84 -5.98 -1.32 12.45
C THR A 84 -5.31 -2.66 12.11
N CYS A 85 -4.53 -3.21 13.05
CA CYS A 85 -3.76 -4.43 12.79
C CYS A 85 -4.66 -5.63 12.47
N ALA A 86 -5.79 -5.77 13.16
CA ALA A 86 -6.73 -6.87 12.95
C ALA A 86 -7.41 -6.78 11.57
N VAL A 87 -7.80 -5.57 11.14
CA VAL A 87 -8.43 -5.36 9.83
C VAL A 87 -7.41 -5.59 8.71
N MET A 88 -6.20 -5.03 8.83
CA MET A 88 -5.12 -5.24 7.85
C MET A 88 -4.77 -6.72 7.73
N TYR A 89 -4.64 -7.44 8.85
CA TYR A 89 -4.35 -8.87 8.84
C TYR A 89 -5.43 -9.67 8.10
N LEU A 90 -6.71 -9.40 8.37
CA LEU A 90 -7.81 -10.08 7.70
C LEU A 90 -7.84 -9.79 6.19
N ASP A 91 -7.52 -8.56 5.78
CA ASP A 91 -7.44 -8.20 4.37
C ASP A 91 -6.26 -8.88 3.67
N MET A 92 -5.10 -8.93 4.32
CA MET A 92 -3.92 -9.65 3.84
C MET A 92 -4.18 -11.15 3.64
N VAL A 93 -4.88 -11.79 4.59
CA VAL A 93 -5.24 -13.22 4.49
C VAL A 93 -6.18 -13.46 3.31
N LYS A 94 -7.25 -12.66 3.18
CA LYS A 94 -8.18 -12.77 2.05
C LYS A 94 -7.49 -12.53 0.71
N TRP A 95 -6.67 -11.48 0.62
CA TRP A 95 -5.95 -11.18 -0.61
C TRP A 95 -5.02 -12.33 -1.01
N ARG A 96 -4.32 -12.94 -0.05
CA ARG A 96 -3.46 -14.10 -0.32
C ARG A 96 -4.26 -15.27 -0.91
N GLU A 97 -5.46 -15.54 -0.41
CA GLU A 97 -6.31 -16.62 -0.93
C GLU A 97 -6.68 -16.38 -2.40
N ASP A 98 -6.91 -15.12 -2.79
CA ASP A 98 -7.27 -14.73 -4.15
C ASP A 98 -6.07 -14.56 -5.10
N ASN A 99 -4.83 -14.47 -4.57
CA ASN A 99 -3.63 -14.15 -5.35
C ASN A 99 -2.52 -15.19 -5.08
N PRO A 100 -2.57 -16.38 -5.71
CA PRO A 100 -1.54 -17.40 -5.56
C PRO A 100 -0.19 -16.94 -6.16
N PRO A 101 0.95 -17.55 -5.77
CA PRO A 101 2.25 -17.18 -6.29
C PRO A 101 2.35 -17.28 -7.84
N PRO A 102 3.10 -16.37 -8.50
CA PRO A 102 3.89 -15.30 -7.89
C PRO A 102 3.04 -14.06 -7.56
N ALA A 103 3.21 -13.54 -6.35
CA ALA A 103 2.53 -12.38 -5.81
C ALA A 103 3.42 -11.75 -4.72
N THR A 104 3.46 -10.42 -4.64
CA THR A 104 4.29 -9.69 -3.68
C THR A 104 3.40 -8.93 -2.71
N MET A 105 3.59 -9.17 -1.42
CA MET A 105 2.88 -8.49 -0.34
C MET A 105 3.87 -7.56 0.37
N ILE A 106 3.49 -6.29 0.56
CA ILE A 106 4.29 -5.26 1.23
C ILE A 106 3.47 -4.60 2.33
#